data_AF-A0A374N2G3-F1
#
_entry.id   AF-A0A374N2G3-F1
#
_cell.length_a   1.000
_cell.length_b   1.000
_cell.length_c   1.000
_cell.angle_alpha   90.00
_cell.angle_beta   90.00
_cell.angle_gamma   90.00
#
_symmetry.space_group_name_H-M   'P 1'
#
loop_
_entity.id
_entity.type
_entity.pdbx_description
1 polymer ?
#
loop_
_entity_poly.entity_id
_entity_poly.type
_entity_poly.pdbx_seq_one_letter_code
_entity_poly.pdbx_strand_id
1 'polypeptide(L)'
;MDAFVDTLVQLLIDWGYVGLFISALLAGSIIPFSSEIVMVALVKVGLSPALCVLSATLGNTLGGMTCYYMGRLGRIDWIEKYFKIKREKIERMQHFLQGKGALMAFFAFLPFVGEAIAIALGFMRSNLILTTTSMFAGKLVRYIAMLWALQGAISMMNY
;
A
#
# COMPACT_ATOMS: atom_id res chain seq x y z
N MET A 1 -0.97 -21.58 11.78
CA MET A 1 -1.27 -20.13 11.67
C MET A 1 -2.00 -19.83 10.36
N ASP A 2 -2.04 -20.80 9.44
CA ASP A 2 -2.55 -20.66 8.07
C ASP A 2 -4.08 -20.62 8.02
N ALA A 3 -4.78 -21.46 8.79
CA ALA A 3 -6.25 -21.50 8.79
C ALA A 3 -6.92 -20.16 9.14
N PHE A 4 -6.36 -19.39 10.08
CA PHE A 4 -6.93 -18.08 10.45
C PHE A 4 -6.74 -17.05 9.34
N VAL A 5 -5.55 -17.01 8.73
CA VAL A 5 -5.25 -16.09 7.62
C VAL A 5 -6.11 -16.44 6.42
N ASP A 6 -6.28 -17.72 6.12
CA ASP A 6 -7.12 -18.19 5.02
C ASP A 6 -8.59 -17.81 5.23
N THR A 7 -9.12 -18.00 6.45
CA THR A 7 -10.49 -17.56 6.79
C THR A 7 -10.64 -16.04 6.67
N LEU A 8 -9.65 -15.26 7.11
CA LEU A 8 -9.68 -13.81 6.95
C LEU A 8 -9.66 -13.39 5.47
N VAL A 9 -8.81 -14.03 4.66
CA VAL A 9 -8.73 -13.75 3.23
C VAL A 9 -10.05 -14.09 2.54
N GLN A 10 -10.67 -15.25 2.88
CA GLN A 10 -11.99 -15.59 2.36
C GLN A 10 -13.06 -14.58 2.76
N LEU A 11 -13.09 -14.16 4.03
CA LEU A 11 -14.03 -13.14 4.49
C LEU A 11 -13.86 -11.82 3.73
N LEU A 12 -12.63 -11.41 3.43
CA LEU A 12 -12.37 -10.21 2.63
C LEU A 12 -12.77 -10.37 1.16
N ILE A 13 -12.68 -11.58 0.61
CA ILE A 13 -13.19 -11.89 -0.74
C ILE A 13 -14.73 -11.81 -0.74
N ASP A 14 -15.39 -12.37 0.26
CA ASP A 14 -16.85 -12.35 0.38
C ASP A 14 -17.40 -10.93 0.50
N TRP A 15 -16.63 -10.02 1.10
CA TRP A 15 -16.96 -8.59 1.23
C TRP A 15 -16.66 -7.77 -0.04
N GLY A 16 -16.17 -8.39 -1.11
CA GLY A 16 -15.98 -7.78 -2.42
C GLY A 16 -15.09 -6.53 -2.40
N TYR A 17 -15.56 -5.44 -2.99
CA TYR A 17 -14.81 -4.17 -3.06
C TYR A 17 -14.43 -3.60 -1.69
N VAL A 18 -15.28 -3.80 -0.67
CA VAL A 18 -15.02 -3.32 0.69
C VAL A 18 -13.93 -4.15 1.34
N GLY A 19 -13.99 -5.47 1.19
CA GLY A 19 -12.93 -6.34 1.69
C GLY A 19 -11.60 -6.11 0.99
N LEU A 20 -11.61 -5.81 -0.32
CA LEU A 20 -10.40 -5.37 -1.03
C LEU A 20 -9.85 -4.04 -0.51
N PHE A 21 -10.71 -3.07 -0.22
CA PHE A 21 -10.30 -1.81 0.38
C PHE A 21 -9.65 -2.02 1.74
N ILE A 22 -10.25 -2.84 2.61
CA ILE A 22 -9.71 -3.16 3.94
C ILE A 22 -8.37 -3.88 3.78
N SER A 23 -8.32 -4.90 2.93
CA SER A 23 -7.10 -5.65 2.60
C SER A 23 -5.98 -4.72 2.14
N ALA A 24 -6.27 -3.80 1.23
CA ALA A 24 -5.32 -2.83 0.72
C ALA A 24 -4.91 -1.78 1.75
N LEU A 25 -5.81 -1.38 2.65
CA LEU A 25 -5.49 -0.52 3.78
C LEU A 25 -4.50 -1.19 4.73
N LEU A 26 -4.72 -2.46 5.06
CA LEU A 26 -3.81 -3.24 5.90
C LEU A 26 -2.45 -3.40 5.21
N ALA A 27 -2.45 -3.77 3.92
CA ALA A 27 -1.25 -3.96 3.10
C ALA A 27 -0.45 -2.66 2.87
N GLY A 28 -1.15 -1.53 2.70
CA GLY A 28 -0.54 -0.21 2.57
C GLY A 28 -0.09 0.38 3.90
N SER A 29 -0.58 -0.19 5.00
CA SER A 29 -0.06 0.04 6.35
C SER A 29 1.11 -0.93 6.60
N ILE A 30 1.44 -1.18 7.86
CA ILE A 30 2.56 -2.06 8.22
C ILE A 30 2.21 -3.52 8.40
N ILE A 31 0.93 -3.83 8.29
CA ILE A 31 0.46 -5.18 8.50
C ILE A 31 0.86 -5.99 7.26
N PRO A 32 1.61 -7.10 7.42
CA PRO A 32 2.01 -7.93 6.30
C PRO A 32 0.76 -8.61 5.73
N PHE A 33 0.14 -7.95 4.76
CA PHE A 33 -1.08 -8.39 4.10
C PHE A 33 -0.91 -8.28 2.59
N SER A 34 -1.52 -9.20 1.85
CA SER A 34 -1.42 -9.24 0.39
C SER A 34 -2.74 -8.81 -0.23
N SER A 35 -2.83 -7.52 -0.53
CA SER A 35 -3.98 -6.93 -1.26
C SER A 35 -4.11 -7.45 -2.68
N GLU A 36 -3.00 -7.94 -3.22
CA GLU A 36 -2.81 -8.48 -4.55
C GLU A 36 -3.59 -9.77 -4.73
N ILE A 37 -3.48 -10.69 -3.77
CA ILE A 37 -4.18 -11.98 -3.81
C ILE A 37 -5.69 -11.75 -3.80
N VAL A 38 -6.17 -10.85 -2.92
CA VAL A 38 -7.59 -10.50 -2.82
C VAL A 38 -8.07 -9.85 -4.12
N MET A 39 -7.29 -8.94 -4.72
CA MET A 39 -7.64 -8.31 -6.00
C MET A 39 -7.77 -9.35 -7.12
N VAL A 40 -6.79 -10.25 -7.24
CA VAL A 40 -6.79 -11.32 -8.26
C VAL A 40 -7.99 -12.24 -8.11
N ALA A 41 -8.31 -12.64 -6.87
CA ALA A 41 -9.45 -13.50 -6.60
C ALA A 41 -10.77 -12.82 -7.01
N LEU A 42 -10.97 -11.56 -6.62
CA LEU A 42 -12.19 -10.81 -6.95
C LEU A 42 -12.37 -10.58 -8.45
N VAL A 43 -11.30 -10.26 -9.17
CA VAL A 43 -11.34 -10.12 -10.63
C VAL A 43 -11.70 -11.46 -11.29
N LYS A 44 -11.17 -12.59 -10.81
CA LYS A 44 -11.52 -13.92 -11.31
C LYS A 44 -12.97 -14.33 -11.05
N VAL A 45 -13.55 -13.86 -9.94
CA VAL A 45 -14.98 -14.10 -9.59
C VAL A 45 -15.92 -13.15 -10.38
N GLY A 46 -15.37 -12.26 -11.21
CA GLY A 46 -16.15 -11.46 -12.16
C GLY A 46 -16.47 -10.04 -11.68
N LEU A 47 -15.85 -9.56 -10.59
CA LEU A 47 -15.98 -8.15 -10.21
C LEU A 47 -15.27 -7.24 -11.23
N SER A 48 -15.76 -6.00 -11.32
CA SER A 48 -15.21 -5.00 -12.25
C SER A 48 -13.75 -4.71 -11.91
N PRO A 49 -12.81 -4.95 -12.83
CA PRO A 49 -11.39 -4.71 -12.59
C PRO A 49 -11.08 -3.24 -12.26
N ALA A 50 -11.80 -2.30 -12.88
CA ALA A 50 -11.63 -0.88 -12.64
C ALA A 50 -12.01 -0.51 -11.20
N LEU A 51 -13.13 -1.05 -10.69
CA LEU A 51 -13.56 -0.83 -9.31
C LEU A 51 -12.61 -1.51 -8.32
N CYS A 52 -12.09 -2.69 -8.64
CA CYS A 52 -11.07 -3.35 -7.84
C CYS A 52 -9.81 -2.48 -7.70
N VAL A 53 -9.30 -1.93 -8.81
CA VAL A 53 -8.15 -1.04 -8.81
C VAL A 53 -8.41 0.22 -7.98
N LEU A 54 -9.59 0.84 -8.12
CA LEU A 54 -9.96 2.02 -7.34
C LEU A 54 -10.03 1.71 -5.84
N SER A 55 -10.75 0.66 -5.45
CA SER A 55 -10.87 0.24 -4.04
C SER A 55 -9.51 -0.09 -3.42
N ALA A 56 -8.66 -0.83 -4.14
CA ALA A 56 -7.32 -1.17 -3.67
C ALA A 56 -6.43 0.07 -3.55
N THR A 57 -6.47 0.97 -4.54
CA THR A 57 -5.68 2.21 -4.53
C THR A 57 -6.09 3.12 -3.37
N LEU A 58 -7.39 3.30 -3.13
CA LEU A 58 -7.90 4.12 -2.04
C LEU A 58 -7.52 3.53 -0.67
N GLY A 59 -7.74 2.23 -0.49
CA GLY A 59 -7.36 1.54 0.75
C GLY A 59 -5.87 1.67 1.01
N ASN A 60 -5.04 1.34 0.02
CA ASN A 60 -3.59 1.40 0.15
C ASN A 60 -3.09 2.83 0.39
N THR A 61 -3.66 3.83 -0.28
CA THR A 61 -3.32 5.23 -0.03
C THR A 61 -3.60 5.61 1.43
N LEU A 62 -4.77 5.27 1.95
CA LEU A 62 -5.12 5.51 3.35
C LEU A 62 -4.17 4.76 4.30
N GLY A 63 -3.84 3.51 4.01
CA GLY A 63 -2.83 2.75 4.75
C GLY A 63 -1.47 3.46 4.78
N GLY A 64 -1.01 3.97 3.64
CA GLY A 64 0.23 4.74 3.56
C GLY A 64 0.16 6.07 4.32
N MET A 65 -1.02 6.71 4.34
CA MET A 65 -1.24 7.89 5.16
C MET A 65 -1.17 7.59 6.66
N THR A 66 -1.55 6.38 7.12
CA THR A 66 -1.31 6.00 8.52
C THR A 66 0.19 6.01 8.85
N CYS A 67 1.02 5.51 7.94
CA CYS A 67 2.49 5.53 8.07
C CYS A 67 3.03 6.97 8.09
N TYR A 68 2.49 7.83 7.21
CA TYR A 68 2.79 9.25 7.19
C TYR A 68 2.47 9.94 8.53
N TYR A 69 1.28 9.71 9.08
CA TYR A 69 0.90 10.29 10.37
C TYR A 69 1.75 9.75 11.52
N MET A 70 2.09 8.47 11.50
CA MET A 70 3.03 7.88 12.46
C MET A 70 4.40 8.57 12.42
N GLY A 71 4.93 8.84 11.23
CA GLY A 71 6.15 9.63 11.07
C GLY A 71 5.99 11.07 11.58
N ARG A 72 4.84 11.70 11.30
CA ARG A 72 4.55 13.07 11.74
C ARG A 72 4.43 13.23 13.25
N LEU A 73 3.99 12.18 13.96
CA LEU A 73 3.95 12.13 15.42
C LEU A 73 5.36 12.05 16.05
N GLY A 74 6.39 11.71 15.28
CA GLY A 74 7.78 11.75 15.73
C GLY A 74 8.21 10.58 16.63
N ARG A 75 7.36 9.55 16.81
CA ARG A 75 7.59 8.44 17.75
C ARG A 75 8.36 7.31 17.09
N ILE A 76 9.68 7.49 16.90
CA ILE A 76 10.56 6.48 16.30
C ILE A 76 10.47 5.15 17.04
N ASP A 77 10.36 5.16 18.38
CA ASP A 77 10.25 3.95 19.19
C ASP A 77 9.02 3.10 18.85
N TRP A 78 7.90 3.75 18.48
CA TRP A 78 6.68 3.04 18.05
C TRP A 78 6.86 2.45 16.66
N ILE A 79 7.54 3.16 15.78
CA ILE A 79 7.83 2.66 14.44
C ILE A 79 8.76 1.45 14.54
N GLU A 80 9.83 1.52 15.33
CA GLU A 80 10.73 0.38 15.49
C GLU A 80 10.01 -0.83 16.12
N LYS A 81 9.17 -0.60 17.13
CA LYS A 81 8.42 -1.65 17.84
C LYS A 81 7.32 -2.30 16.98
N TYR A 82 6.47 -1.50 16.33
CA TYR A 82 5.29 -2.02 15.62
C TYR A 82 5.55 -2.25 14.13
N PHE A 83 6.45 -1.46 13.54
CA PHE A 83 6.72 -1.43 12.10
C PHE A 83 7.94 -2.28 11.74
N LYS A 84 8.76 -2.67 12.74
CA LYS A 84 10.03 -3.40 12.56
C LYS A 84 10.96 -2.71 11.56
N ILE A 85 10.77 -1.41 11.35
CA ILE A 85 11.63 -0.57 10.52
C ILE A 85 12.67 0.01 11.47
N LYS A 86 13.92 -0.40 11.28
CA LYS A 86 15.02 0.12 12.09
C LYS A 86 15.17 1.62 11.92
N ARG A 87 15.55 2.31 12.99
CA ARG A 87 15.78 3.75 12.99
C ARG A 87 16.72 4.20 11.88
N GLU A 88 17.79 3.46 11.60
CA GLU A 88 18.78 3.83 10.58
C GLU A 88 18.16 3.87 9.17
N LYS A 89 17.17 3.02 8.89
CA LYS A 89 16.45 3.02 7.61
C LYS A 89 15.60 4.27 7.46
N ILE A 90 14.97 4.72 8.55
CA ILE A 90 14.17 5.95 8.58
C ILE A 90 15.08 7.15 8.38
N GLU A 91 16.19 7.24 9.12
CA GLU A 91 17.16 8.34 9.02
C GLU A 91 17.79 8.41 7.62
N ARG A 92 18.20 7.27 7.06
CA ARG A 92 18.69 7.20 5.67
C ARG A 92 17.64 7.69 4.68
N MET A 93 16.36 7.35 4.90
CA MET A 93 15.28 7.83 4.03
C MET A 93 15.01 9.33 4.21
N GLN A 94 15.08 9.86 5.43
CA GLN A 94 14.99 11.30 5.69
C GLN A 94 16.09 12.07 4.95
N HIS A 95 17.35 11.63 5.07
CA HIS A 95 18.47 12.21 4.33
C HIS A 95 18.29 12.11 2.82
N PHE A 96 17.83 10.95 2.32
CA PHE A 96 17.59 10.77 0.89
C PHE A 96 16.48 11.68 0.36
N LEU A 97 15.46 11.97 1.17
CA LEU A 97 14.31 12.80 0.79
C LEU A 97 14.53 14.30 1.06
N GLN A 98 15.58 14.66 1.78
CA GLN A 98 15.93 16.05 2.06
C GLN A 98 16.06 16.84 0.76
N GLY A 99 15.27 17.90 0.61
CA GLY A 99 15.24 18.73 -0.60
C GLY A 99 14.43 18.16 -1.79
N LYS A 100 13.90 16.93 -1.72
CA LYS A 100 13.13 16.31 -2.81
C LYS A 100 11.62 16.54 -2.76
N GLY A 101 11.11 17.02 -1.63
CA GLY A 101 9.72 17.44 -1.46
C GLY A 101 8.69 16.32 -1.42
N ALA A 102 7.40 16.70 -1.37
CA ALA A 102 6.25 15.80 -1.19
C ALA A 102 5.99 14.87 -2.38
N LEU A 103 6.48 15.21 -3.58
CA LEU A 103 6.27 14.42 -4.80
C LEU A 103 6.92 13.03 -4.72
N MET A 104 7.93 12.87 -3.87
CA MET A 104 8.56 11.57 -3.63
C MET A 104 7.59 10.53 -3.06
N ALA A 105 6.44 10.95 -2.53
CA ALA A 105 5.37 10.04 -2.13
C ALA A 105 4.85 9.20 -3.30
N PHE A 106 5.06 9.63 -4.55
CA PHE A 106 4.80 8.81 -5.74
C PHE A 106 5.50 7.44 -5.64
N PHE A 107 6.76 7.39 -5.21
CA PHE A 107 7.50 6.14 -5.10
C PHE A 107 7.08 5.26 -3.91
N ALA A 108 6.09 5.67 -3.12
CA ALA A 108 5.56 4.88 -2.02
C ALA A 108 4.78 3.62 -2.47
N PHE A 109 4.63 3.41 -3.78
CA PHE A 109 4.13 2.14 -4.31
C PHE A 109 5.17 1.01 -4.24
N LEU A 110 6.47 1.32 -4.09
CA LEU A 110 7.52 0.30 -4.08
C LEU A 110 7.41 -0.58 -2.82
N PRO A 111 7.41 -1.92 -2.96
CA PRO A 111 7.34 -2.81 -1.81
C PRO A 111 8.55 -2.61 -0.89
N PHE A 112 8.35 -2.75 0.42
CA PHE A 112 9.36 -2.62 1.48
C PHE A 112 9.99 -1.23 1.68
N VAL A 113 9.95 -0.36 0.67
CA VAL A 113 10.53 0.97 0.69
C VAL A 113 9.46 2.03 0.89
N GLY A 114 8.25 1.81 0.38
CA GLY A 114 7.20 2.81 0.35
C GLY A 114 6.73 3.26 1.73
N GLU A 115 6.72 2.36 2.70
CA GLU A 115 6.39 2.63 4.10
C GLU A 115 7.44 3.56 4.73
N ALA A 116 8.72 3.31 4.46
CA ALA A 116 9.81 4.15 4.94
C ALA A 116 9.75 5.55 4.29
N ILE A 117 9.38 5.64 3.01
CA ILE A 117 9.15 6.93 2.33
C ILE A 117 8.00 7.68 3.01
N ALA A 118 6.85 7.03 3.23
CA ALA A 118 5.70 7.65 3.86
C ALA A 118 6.03 8.18 5.27
N ILE A 119 6.69 7.35 6.10
CA ILE A 119 7.13 7.72 7.45
C ILE A 119 8.10 8.90 7.40
N ALA A 120 9.13 8.85 6.55
CA ALA A 120 10.12 9.91 6.45
C ALA A 120 9.50 11.24 5.99
N LEU A 121 8.60 11.21 5.02
CA LEU A 121 7.83 12.40 4.60
C LEU A 121 6.96 12.95 5.74
N GLY A 122 6.43 12.06 6.58
CA GLY A 122 5.71 12.40 7.81
C GLY A 122 6.58 13.16 8.79
N PHE A 123 7.78 12.63 9.09
CA PHE A 123 8.78 13.28 9.95
C PHE A 123 9.16 14.67 9.43
N MET A 124 9.35 14.78 8.12
CA MET A 124 9.69 16.04 7.45
C MET A 124 8.51 17.00 7.34
N ARG A 125 7.30 16.62 7.79
CA ARG A 125 6.08 17.43 7.74
C ARG A 125 5.78 17.97 6.34
N SER A 126 5.96 17.13 5.33
CA SER A 126 5.71 17.50 3.94
C SER A 126 4.24 17.92 3.70
N ASN A 127 3.95 18.56 2.57
CA ASN A 127 2.59 19.01 2.27
C ASN A 127 1.63 17.81 2.16
N LEU A 128 0.56 17.82 2.96
CA LEU A 128 -0.37 16.71 3.07
C LEU A 128 -1.08 16.42 1.74
N ILE A 129 -1.53 17.45 1.03
CA ILE A 129 -2.29 17.29 -0.21
C ILE A 129 -1.38 16.70 -1.28
N LEU A 130 -0.20 17.29 -1.49
CA LEU A 130 0.77 16.80 -2.47
C LEU A 130 1.25 15.38 -2.16
N THR A 131 1.44 15.06 -0.88
CA THR A 131 1.84 13.71 -0.46
C THR A 131 0.75 12.69 -0.77
N THR A 132 -0.48 12.97 -0.38
CA THR A 132 -1.62 12.07 -0.62
C THR A 132 -1.88 11.88 -2.10
N THR A 133 -1.90 12.95 -2.91
CA THR A 133 -2.17 12.85 -4.35
C THR A 133 -1.03 12.14 -5.09
N SER A 134 0.22 12.42 -4.74
CA SER A 134 1.37 11.73 -5.35
C SER A 134 1.39 10.25 -4.97
N MET A 135 1.14 9.93 -3.70
CA MET A 135 1.04 8.55 -3.22
C MET A 135 -0.10 7.79 -3.89
N PHE A 136 -1.26 8.42 -4.03
CA PHE A 136 -2.40 7.86 -4.75
C PHE A 136 -2.03 7.54 -6.20
N ALA A 137 -1.41 8.50 -6.91
CA ALA A 137 -0.98 8.30 -8.30
C ALA A 137 0.01 7.14 -8.45
N GLY A 138 1.02 7.04 -7.58
CA GLY A 138 1.97 5.94 -7.62
C GLY A 138 1.34 4.59 -7.35
N LYS A 139 0.46 4.50 -6.35
CA LYS A 139 -0.26 3.26 -6.00
C LYS A 139 -1.25 2.86 -7.08
N LEU A 140 -1.90 3.82 -7.73
CA LEU A 140 -2.78 3.58 -8.87
C LEU A 140 -2.00 2.93 -10.01
N VAL A 141 -0.83 3.49 -10.36
CA VAL A 141 0.05 2.93 -11.39
C VAL A 141 0.43 1.49 -11.06
N ARG A 142 0.79 1.21 -9.80
CA ARG A 142 1.08 -0.18 -9.36
C ARG A 142 -0.10 -1.11 -9.60
N TYR A 143 -1.31 -0.76 -9.13
CA TYR A 143 -2.47 -1.64 -9.29
C TYR A 143 -2.90 -1.83 -10.75
N ILE A 144 -2.76 -0.81 -11.59
CA ILE A 144 -2.99 -0.93 -13.04
C ILE A 144 -1.97 -1.88 -13.66
N ALA A 145 -0.67 -1.70 -13.38
CA ALA A 145 0.39 -2.55 -13.90
C ALA A 145 0.19 -4.01 -13.47
N MET A 146 -0.23 -4.23 -12.22
CA MET A 146 -0.57 -5.56 -11.71
C MET A 146 -1.78 -6.18 -12.39
N LEU A 147 -2.83 -5.40 -12.65
CA LEU A 147 -4.00 -5.89 -13.36
C LEU A 147 -3.64 -6.30 -14.80
N TRP A 148 -2.82 -5.51 -15.49
CA TRP A 148 -2.33 -5.86 -16.82
C TRP A 148 -1.47 -7.12 -16.81
N ALA A 149 -0.57 -7.25 -15.84
CA ALA A 149 0.24 -8.47 -15.67
C ALA A 149 -0.64 -9.70 -15.43
N LEU A 150 -1.70 -9.57 -14.61
CA LEU A 150 -2.66 -10.64 -14.37
C LEU A 150 -3.41 -11.04 -15.65
N GLN A 151 -3.94 -10.06 -16.40
CA GLN A 151 -4.65 -10.33 -17.64
C GLN A 151 -3.74 -10.99 -18.69
N GLY A 152 -2.49 -10.53 -18.80
CA GLY A 152 -1.46 -11.17 -19.63
C GLY A 152 -1.20 -12.61 -19.22
N ALA A 153 -1.01 -12.88 -17.93
CA ALA A 153 -0.80 -14.24 -17.41
C ALA A 153 -2.01 -15.16 -17.69
N ILE A 154 -3.23 -14.68 -17.48
CA ILE A 154 -4.45 -15.44 -17.80
C ILE A 154 -4.52 -15.75 -19.29
N SER A 155 -4.20 -14.79 -20.16
CA SER A 155 -4.22 -15.01 -21.60
C SER A 155 -3.23 -16.09 -22.04
N MET A 156 -2.03 -16.16 -21.45
CA MET A 156 -1.04 -17.19 -21.77
C MET A 156 -1.41 -18.60 -21.30
N MET A 157 -2.19 -18.74 -20.23
CA MET A 157 -2.63 -20.04 -19.71
C MET A 157 -3.82 -20.63 -20.46
N ASN A 158 -4.52 -19.81 -21.26
CA ASN A 158 -5.68 -20.22 -22.06
C ASN A 158 -5.30 -20.61 -23.50
N TYR A 159 -4.00 -20.67 -23.82
CA TYR A 159 -3.43 -21.28 -25.03
C TYR A 159 -2.77 -22.60 -24.66
#